data_AF-A0A933IRU8-F1
#
_entry.id   AF-A0A933IRU8-F1
#
_cell.length_a   1.000
_cell.length_b   1.000
_cell.length_c   1.000
_cell.angle_alpha   90.00
_cell.angle_beta   90.00
_cell.angle_gamma   90.00
#
_symmetry.space_group_name_H-M   'P 1'
#
loop_
_entity.id
_entity.type
_entity.pdbx_description
1 polymer ?
#
loop_
_entity_poly.entity_id
_entity_poly.type
_entity_poly.pdbx_seq_one_letter_code
_entity_poly.pdbx_strand_id
1 'polypeptide(L)'
;MYRRLCWVLLSVFMMTSVSAAKEIGGVNLPDSMMAGDAQLALNGAGLRKKVFIKVYSGALYLKQANSDARAIIDADEPMAIRMHFIYDGVSAEKLVESWN
;
A
#
# COMPACT_ATOMS: atom_id res chain seq x y z
N MET A 1 29.92 34.96 -0.14
CA MET A 1 28.80 34.54 0.74
C MET A 1 27.81 33.62 0.01
N TYR A 2 27.41 33.95 -1.23
CA TYR A 2 26.44 33.16 -2.03
C TYR A 2 26.84 31.71 -2.32
N ARG A 3 28.13 31.41 -2.53
CA ARG A 3 28.59 30.04 -2.82
C ARG A 3 28.25 29.05 -1.69
N ARG A 4 28.39 29.46 -0.43
CA ARG A 4 28.05 28.61 0.74
C ARG A 4 26.53 28.45 0.89
N LEU A 5 25.78 29.49 0.56
CA LEU A 5 24.32 29.46 0.55
C LEU A 5 23.78 28.49 -0.51
N CYS A 6 24.39 28.45 -1.70
CA CYS A 6 24.04 27.47 -2.74
C CYS A 6 24.30 26.02 -2.29
N TRP A 7 25.39 25.75 -1.57
CA TRP A 7 25.70 24.41 -1.06
C TRP A 7 24.69 23.96 0.01
N VAL A 8 24.25 24.87 0.88
CA VAL A 8 23.23 24.57 1.89
C VAL A 8 21.84 24.35 1.28
N LEU A 9 21.47 25.13 0.25
CA LEU A 9 20.21 24.93 -0.48
C LEU A 9 20.20 23.59 -1.23
N LEU A 10 21.32 23.20 -1.83
CA LEU A 10 21.45 21.94 -2.55
C LEU A 10 21.36 20.72 -1.61
N SER A 11 21.94 20.81 -0.41
CA SER A 11 21.87 19.71 0.56
C SER A 11 20.47 19.54 1.16
N VAL A 12 19.71 20.61 1.36
CA VAL A 12 18.30 20.54 1.80
C VAL A 12 17.42 19.90 0.72
N PHE A 13 17.65 20.23 -0.56
CA PHE A 13 16.88 19.65 -1.66
C PHE A 13 17.11 18.12 -1.82
N MET A 14 18.29 17.62 -1.44
CA MET A 14 18.61 16.19 -1.49
C MET A 14 17.97 15.35 -0.37
N MET A 15 17.33 15.99 0.63
CA MET A 15 16.66 15.28 1.73
C MET A 15 15.20 14.89 1.40
N THR A 16 14.68 15.25 0.23
CA THR A 16 13.33 14.85 -0.16
C THR A 16 13.33 13.39 -0.59
N SER A 17 12.82 12.49 0.26
CA SER A 17 12.53 11.12 -0.13
C SER A 17 11.39 11.12 -1.16
N VAL A 18 11.69 10.68 -2.38
CA VAL A 18 10.67 10.38 -3.39
C VAL A 18 9.89 9.17 -2.90
N SER A 19 8.75 9.42 -2.24
CA SER A 19 7.72 8.40 -1.99
C SER A 19 7.02 8.13 -3.32
N ALA A 20 7.48 7.09 -4.02
CA ALA A 20 6.81 6.59 -5.21
C ALA A 20 5.69 5.66 -4.74
N ALA A 21 4.47 6.20 -4.69
CA ALA A 21 3.28 5.40 -4.41
C ALA A 21 3.21 4.22 -5.38
N LYS A 22 3.03 3.01 -4.83
CA LYS A 22 3.20 1.78 -5.60
C LYS A 22 1.98 1.53 -6.48
N GLU A 23 2.13 1.75 -7.78
CA GLU A 23 1.09 1.43 -8.75
C GLU A 23 1.03 -0.09 -8.98
N ILE A 24 -0.08 -0.71 -8.59
CA ILE A 24 -0.34 -2.13 -8.83
C ILE A 24 -1.58 -2.24 -9.70
N GLY A 25 -1.42 -2.82 -10.89
CA GLY A 25 -2.53 -3.11 -11.79
C GLY A 25 -3.24 -1.91 -12.41
N GLY A 26 -2.70 -0.69 -12.28
CA GLY A 26 -3.38 0.56 -12.65
C GLY A 26 -4.01 1.28 -11.45
N VAL A 27 -3.83 0.75 -10.24
CA VAL A 27 -4.35 1.32 -8.99
C VAL A 27 -3.20 1.88 -8.18
N ASN A 28 -3.36 3.11 -7.72
CA ASN A 28 -2.42 3.74 -6.81
C ASN A 28 -2.73 3.33 -5.36
N LEU A 29 -1.83 2.60 -4.72
CA LEU A 29 -1.97 2.16 -3.33
C LEU A 29 -1.17 3.12 -2.45
N PRO A 30 -1.77 3.73 -1.42
CA PRO A 30 -1.05 4.66 -0.57
C PRO A 30 -0.04 3.91 0.32
N ASP A 31 1.05 4.58 0.65
CA ASP A 31 2.14 4.01 1.44
C ASP A 31 1.78 3.80 2.91
N SER A 32 0.69 4.42 3.39
CA SER A 32 0.16 4.22 4.75
C SER A 32 -1.36 4.36 4.79
N MET A 33 -1.96 3.88 5.87
CA MET A 33 -3.39 4.09 6.17
C MET A 33 -3.67 4.00 7.67
N MET A 34 -4.81 4.52 8.08
CA MET A 34 -5.36 4.34 9.43
C MET A 34 -6.28 3.12 9.48
N ALA A 35 -6.15 2.33 10.53
CA ALA A 35 -7.09 1.29 10.93
C ALA A 35 -7.54 1.58 12.37
N GLY A 36 -8.67 2.27 12.52
CA GLY A 36 -9.02 2.93 13.78
C GLY A 36 -7.95 3.96 14.17
N ASP A 37 -7.40 3.84 15.36
CA ASP A 37 -6.33 4.72 15.87
C ASP A 37 -4.92 4.24 15.50
N ALA A 38 -4.79 3.09 14.80
CA ALA A 38 -3.50 2.54 14.41
C ALA A 38 -3.06 3.07 13.03
N GLN A 39 -1.89 3.71 12.98
CA GLN A 39 -1.23 4.02 11.72
C GLN A 39 -0.46 2.80 11.21
N LEU A 40 -0.75 2.37 9.99
CA LEU A 40 -0.16 1.20 9.35
C LEU A 40 0.60 1.61 8.08
N ALA A 41 1.73 0.98 7.83
CA ALA A 41 2.54 1.17 6.63
C ALA A 41 2.33 0.03 5.64
N LEU A 42 2.42 0.34 4.35
CA LEU A 42 2.33 -0.65 3.27
C LEU A 42 3.50 -1.64 3.40
N ASN A 43 3.20 -2.90 3.71
CA ASN A 43 4.18 -3.97 3.80
C ASN A 43 4.40 -4.65 2.44
N GLY A 44 3.31 -4.86 1.70
CA GLY A 44 3.37 -5.54 0.40
C GLY A 44 2.09 -5.37 -0.40
N ALA A 45 2.19 -5.48 -1.72
CA ALA A 45 1.04 -5.43 -2.60
C ALA A 45 1.24 -6.31 -3.84
N GLY A 46 0.14 -6.80 -4.39
CA GLY A 46 0.10 -7.70 -5.54
C GLY A 46 -1.20 -7.61 -6.32
N LEU A 47 -1.18 -8.09 -7.57
CA LEU A 47 -2.32 -8.07 -8.48
C LEU A 47 -2.87 -9.48 -8.64
N ARG A 48 -4.15 -9.69 -8.29
CA ARG A 48 -4.85 -10.94 -8.58
C ARG A 48 -5.37 -10.90 -10.01
N LYS A 49 -5.02 -11.93 -10.81
CA LYS A 49 -5.52 -12.11 -12.18
C LYS A 49 -6.20 -13.46 -12.34
N LYS A 50 -7.20 -13.53 -13.22
CA LYS A 50 -7.76 -14.77 -13.75
C LYS A 50 -7.54 -14.77 -15.26
N VAL A 51 -6.57 -15.58 -15.72
CA VAL A 51 -6.11 -15.58 -17.12
C VAL A 51 -5.69 -14.15 -17.54
N PHE A 52 -6.47 -13.46 -18.37
CA PHE A 52 -6.19 -12.10 -18.85
C PHE A 52 -6.94 -11.00 -18.08
N ILE A 53 -7.86 -11.37 -17.18
CA ILE A 53 -8.69 -10.42 -16.43
C ILE A 53 -7.96 -10.03 -15.14
N LYS A 54 -7.71 -8.71 -14.96
CA LYS A 54 -7.27 -8.14 -13.68
C LYS A 54 -8.45 -8.11 -12.73
N VAL A 55 -8.38 -8.83 -11.61
CA VAL A 55 -9.49 -8.95 -10.68
C VAL A 55 -9.44 -7.83 -9.64
N TYR A 56 -8.35 -7.76 -8.88
CA TYR A 56 -8.13 -6.71 -7.88
C TYR A 56 -6.65 -6.51 -7.57
N SER A 57 -6.31 -5.32 -7.09
CA SER A 57 -5.02 -5.04 -6.45
C SER A 57 -5.15 -5.20 -4.94
N GLY A 58 -4.40 -6.12 -4.35
CA GLY A 58 -4.40 -6.41 -2.92
C GLY A 58 -3.17 -5.82 -2.24
N ALA A 59 -3.35 -5.20 -1.09
CA ALA A 59 -2.30 -4.59 -0.29
C ALA A 59 -2.41 -5.02 1.17
N LEU A 60 -1.27 -5.37 1.78
CA LEU A 60 -1.12 -5.68 3.19
C LEU A 60 -0.45 -4.51 3.90
N TYR A 61 -1.08 -4.02 4.96
CA TYR A 61 -0.59 -2.95 5.81
C TYR A 61 -0.34 -3.49 7.22
N LEU A 62 0.85 -3.22 7.73
CA LEU A 62 1.31 -3.65 9.05
C LEU A 62 1.79 -2.45 9.87
N LYS A 63 1.81 -2.61 11.19
CA LYS A 63 2.39 -1.62 12.09
C LYS A 63 3.91 -1.55 11.93
N GLN A 64 4.56 -2.70 11.75
CA GLN A 64 5.97 -2.82 11.44
C GLN A 64 6.16 -3.72 10.22
N ALA A 65 7.01 -3.31 9.28
CA ALA A 65 7.30 -4.10 8.10
C ALA A 65 7.92 -5.46 8.48
N ASN A 66 7.43 -6.54 7.89
CA ASN A 66 7.88 -7.90 8.15
C ASN A 66 7.67 -8.77 6.90
N SER A 67 8.52 -9.78 6.71
CA SER A 67 8.46 -10.75 5.62
C SER A 67 8.23 -12.19 6.07
N ASP A 68 8.23 -12.48 7.37
CA ASP A 68 7.87 -13.79 7.91
C ASP A 68 6.34 -13.94 7.95
N ALA A 69 5.81 -14.76 7.05
CA ALA A 69 4.38 -14.98 6.93
C ALA A 69 3.74 -15.56 8.20
N ARG A 70 4.43 -16.45 8.93
CA ARG A 70 3.87 -17.04 10.16
C ARG A 70 3.82 -16.01 11.26
N ALA A 71 4.91 -15.25 11.43
CA ALA A 71 4.95 -14.18 12.43
C ALA A 71 3.85 -13.14 12.19
N ILE A 72 3.56 -12.79 10.92
CA ILE A 72 2.48 -11.86 10.58
C ILE A 72 1.10 -12.44 10.88
N ILE A 73 0.84 -13.70 10.51
CA ILE A 73 -0.46 -14.35 10.71
C ILE A 73 -0.76 -14.57 12.19
N ASP A 74 0.26 -14.93 12.98
CA ASP A 74 0.12 -15.24 14.39
C ASP A 74 0.16 -13.99 15.30
N ALA A 75 0.46 -12.81 14.75
CA ALA A 75 0.55 -11.57 15.52
C ALA A 75 -0.82 -11.07 15.99
N ASP A 76 -0.93 -10.77 17.28
CA ASP A 76 -2.07 -10.10 17.88
C ASP A 76 -1.85 -8.57 17.85
N GLU A 77 -1.85 -8.00 16.64
CA GLU A 77 -1.69 -6.55 16.45
C GLU A 77 -2.57 -6.01 15.30
N PRO A 78 -2.88 -4.70 15.29
CA PRO A 78 -3.65 -4.10 14.20
C PRO A 78 -2.96 -4.27 12.84
N MET A 79 -3.71 -4.82 11.88
CA MET A 79 -3.32 -5.02 10.50
C MET A 79 -4.49 -4.69 9.57
N ALA A 80 -4.20 -4.37 8.32
CA ALA A 80 -5.25 -4.17 7.32
C ALA A 80 -4.89 -4.81 5.99
N ILE A 81 -5.88 -5.46 5.38
CA ILE A 81 -5.83 -5.88 3.98
C ILE A 81 -6.77 -4.97 3.20
N ARG A 82 -6.26 -4.38 2.12
CA ARG A 82 -7.07 -3.57 1.20
C ARG A 82 -7.09 -4.20 -0.18
N MET A 83 -8.29 -4.46 -0.67
CA MET A 83 -8.54 -5.01 -2.00
C MET A 83 -9.24 -3.95 -2.84
N HIS A 84 -8.55 -3.44 -3.86
CA HIS A 84 -9.14 -2.56 -4.86
C HIS A 84 -9.58 -3.39 -6.06
N PHE A 85 -10.86 -3.66 -6.17
CA PHE A 85 -11.41 -4.38 -7.32
C PHE A 85 -11.27 -3.54 -8.59
N ILE A 86 -10.77 -4.17 -9.65
CA ILE A 86 -10.54 -3.57 -10.97
C ILE A 86 -11.55 -4.13 -11.97
N TYR A 87 -11.94 -5.39 -11.80
CA TYR A 87 -12.95 -6.03 -12.65
C TYR A 87 -14.35 -5.50 -12.32
N ASP A 88 -15.04 -5.01 -13.34
CA ASP A 88 -16.37 -4.40 -13.29
C ASP A 88 -17.52 -5.37 -13.60
N GLY A 89 -17.21 -6.59 -14.05
CA GLY A 89 -18.22 -7.60 -14.38
C GLY A 89 -18.98 -8.19 -13.18
N VAL A 90 -18.64 -7.78 -11.95
CA VAL A 90 -19.39 -8.12 -10.73
C VAL A 90 -19.61 -6.83 -9.94
N SER A 91 -20.85 -6.56 -9.55
CA SER A 91 -21.14 -5.36 -8.76
C SER A 91 -20.58 -5.47 -7.34
N ALA A 92 -20.35 -4.33 -6.71
CA ALA A 92 -19.85 -4.29 -5.33
C ALA A 92 -20.79 -5.03 -4.37
N GLU A 93 -22.11 -4.91 -4.56
CA GLU A 93 -23.11 -5.59 -3.74
C GLU A 93 -22.96 -7.11 -3.81
N LYS A 94 -22.82 -7.66 -5.03
CA LYS A 94 -22.65 -9.11 -5.23
C LYS A 94 -21.34 -9.62 -4.64
N LEU A 95 -20.26 -8.84 -4.71
CA LEU A 95 -18.98 -9.18 -4.10
C LEU A 95 -19.09 -9.23 -2.57
N VAL A 96 -19.73 -8.23 -1.97
CA VAL A 96 -19.95 -8.16 -0.52
C VAL A 96 -20.87 -9.29 -0.05
N GLU A 97 -21.95 -9.56 -0.78
CA GLU A 97 -22.87 -10.67 -0.50
C GLU A 97 -22.18 -12.03 -0.54
N SER A 98 -21.25 -12.24 -1.48
CA SER A 98 -20.54 -13.52 -1.62
C SER A 98 -19.43 -13.74 -0.57
N TRP A 99 -19.02 -12.69 0.15
CA TRP A 99 -17.94 -12.77 1.14
C TRP A 99 -18.46 -13.04 2.55
N ASN A 100 -19.69 -12.63 2.86
CA ASN A 100 -20.37 -12.86 4.13
C ASN A 100 -21.05 -14.24 4.17
#